data_AF-A0A9Q0PA12-F1
#
_entry.id   AF-A0A9Q0PA12-F1
#
_cell.length_a   1.000
_cell.length_b   1.000
_cell.length_c   1.000
_cell.angle_alpha   90.00
_cell.angle_beta   90.00
_cell.angle_gamma   90.00
#
_symmetry.space_group_name_H-M   'P 1'
#
loop_
_entity.id
_entity.type
_entity.pdbx_description
1 polymer ?
#
loop_
_entity_poly.entity_id
_entity_poly.type
_entity_poly.pdbx_seq_one_letter_code
_entity_poly.pdbx_strand_id
1 'polypeptide(L)' 'MSKLRLLKINNVLLSEGPEELSDMLRFLEWHFYPSKSLPTFLQVDELVELHMPNSNIEQLWYGHK' A
#
# COMPACT_ATOMS: atom_id res chain seq x y z
N MET A 1 0.49 -10.88 9.25
CA MET A 1 -0.09 -10.02 10.32
C MET A 1 -1.60 -10.03 10.15
N SER A 2 -2.38 -10.71 11.00
CA SER A 2 -3.78 -11.06 10.66
C SER A 2 -4.86 -10.03 11.03
N LYS A 3 -4.51 -8.92 11.71
CA LYS A 3 -5.48 -7.91 12.16
C LYS A 3 -4.94 -6.48 12.04
N LEU A 4 -3.95 -6.25 11.18
CA LEU A 4 -3.36 -4.92 11.03
C LEU A 4 -4.35 -4.04 10.27
N ARG A 5 -4.80 -2.95 10.91
CA ARG A 5 -5.79 -2.03 10.32
C ARG A 5 -5.20 -0.70 9.88
N LEU A 6 -4.05 -0.33 10.44
CA LEU A 6 -3.35 0.91 10.14
C LEU A 6 -1.88 0.58 9.92
N LEU A 7 -1.36 0.97 8.76
CA LEU A 7 0.06 0.92 8.44
C LEU A 7 0.51 2.35 8.09
N LYS A 8 1.55 2.82 8.77
CA LYS A 8 2.18 4.12 8.51
C LYS A 8 3.69 3.94 8.34
N ILE A 9 4.20 4.30 7.18
CA ILE A 9 5.63 4.22 6.86
C ILE A 9 6.07 5.59 6.36
N ASN A 10 6.78 6.30 7.24
CA ASN A 10 7.21 7.68 7.03
C ASN A 10 8.74 7.75 7.10
N ASN A 11 9.35 8.49 6.17
CA ASN A 11 10.79 8.75 6.13
C ASN A 11 11.68 7.48 6.05
N VAL A 12 11.17 6.39 5.47
CA VAL A 12 11.95 5.17 5.23
C VAL A 12 12.15 4.99 3.73
N LEU A 13 13.41 4.94 3.30
CA LEU A 13 13.78 4.56 1.93
C LEU A 13 13.90 3.04 1.88
N LEU A 14 12.79 2.37 1.60
CA LEU A 14 12.79 0.95 1.30
C LEU A 14 13.10 0.76 -0.19
N SER A 15 13.98 -0.19 -0.51
CA SER A 15 14.29 -0.52 -1.90
C SER A 15 13.11 -1.22 -2.59
N GLU A 16 12.29 -1.93 -1.82
CA GLU A 16 11.15 -2.69 -2.30
C GLU A 16 9.93 -2.49 -1.41
N GLY A 17 8.74 -2.65 -1.99
CA GLY A 17 7.47 -2.70 -1.26
C GLY A 17 7.34 -4.00 -0.45
N PRO A 18 6.30 -4.11 0.39
CA PRO A 18 6.06 -5.31 1.18
C PRO A 18 5.55 -6.44 0.27
N GLU A 19 5.94 -7.68 0.54
CA GLU A 19 5.48 -8.87 -0.18
C GLU A 19 4.10 -9.37 0.27
N GLU A 20 3.61 -8.92 1.43
CA GLU A 20 2.27 -9.20 1.93
C GLU A 20 1.78 -8.03 2.80
N LEU A 21 0.49 -7.71 2.69
CA LEU A 21 -0.19 -6.76 3.57
C LEU A 21 -1.45 -7.42 4.13
N SER A 22 -1.92 -6.93 5.29
CA SER A 22 -3.09 -7.53 5.94
C SER A 22 -4.36 -7.27 5.14
N ASP A 23 -5.16 -8.30 4.89
CA ASP A 23 -6.47 -8.17 4.24
C ASP A 23 -7.49 -7.33 5.03
N MET A 24 -7.16 -6.98 6.28
CA MET A 24 -7.98 -6.12 7.14
C MET A 24 -7.48 -4.67 7.19
N LEU A 25 -6.53 -4.31 6.32
CA LEU A 25 -5.93 -2.99 6.32
C LEU A 25 -6.97 -1.96 5.88
N ARG A 26 -7.19 -0.95 6.72
CA ARG A 26 -8.14 0.14 6.46
C ARG A 26 -7.46 1.45 6.11
N PHE A 27 -6.26 1.67 6.61
CA PHE A 27 -5.54 2.92 6.43
C PHE A 27 -4.08 2.61 6.08
N LEU A 28 -3.66 3.10 4.92
CA LEU A 28 -2.28 2.97 4.44
C LEU A 28 -1.68 4.35 4.20
N GLU A 29 -0.71 4.72 5.02
CA GLU A 29 0.13 5.91 4.82
C GLU A 29 1.55 5.46 4.48
N TRP A 30 2.06 5.84 3.30
CA TRP A 30 3.42 5.43 2.88
C TRP A 30 4.10 6.49 2.03
N HIS A 31 5.02 7.23 2.66
CA HIS A 31 5.79 8.26 1.98
C HIS A 31 6.91 7.63 1.15
N PHE A 32 7.16 8.16 -0.05
CA PHE A 32 8.26 7.70 -0.92
C PHE A 32 8.17 6.22 -1.32
N TYR A 33 6.96 5.69 -1.50
CA TYR A 33 6.80 4.30 -1.93
C TYR A 33 7.53 4.02 -3.26
N PRO A 34 8.43 3.01 -3.29
CA PRO A 34 9.43 2.89 -4.35
C PRO A 34 8.88 2.33 -5.66
N SER A 35 7.81 1.53 -5.59
CA SER A 35 7.29 0.77 -6.74
C SER A 35 6.27 1.56 -7.55
N LYS A 36 6.19 1.24 -8.85
CA LYS A 36 5.27 1.89 -9.81
C LYS A 36 3.81 1.48 -9.66
N SER A 37 3.55 0.39 -8.96
CA SER A 37 2.21 -0.09 -8.66
C SER A 37 2.14 -0.68 -7.27
N LEU A 38 0.94 -0.75 -6.72
CA LEU A 38 0.71 -1.54 -5.52
C LEU A 38 0.85 -3.03 -5.84
N PRO A 39 1.16 -3.86 -4.83
CA PRO A 39 1.25 -5.29 -5.05
C PRO A 39 -0.14 -5.87 -5.38
N THR A 40 -0.21 -6.82 -6.32
CA THR A 40 -1.48 -7.38 -6.80
C THR A 40 -2.22 -8.23 -5.77
N PHE A 41 -1.52 -8.75 -4.76
CA PHE A 41 -2.11 -9.47 -3.64
C PHE A 41 -2.69 -8.54 -2.56
N LEU A 42 -2.49 -7.23 -2.67
CA LEU A 42 -3.08 -6.29 -1.73
C LEU A 42 -4.61 -6.32 -1.87
N GLN A 43 -5.29 -6.93 -0.90
CA GLN A 43 -6.73 -6.80 -0.80
C GLN A 43 -7.06 -5.39 -0.31
N VAL A 44 -7.70 -4.61 -1.18
CA VAL A 44 -8.13 -3.23 -0.90
C VAL A 44 -9.61 -3.15 -0.53
N ASP A 45 -10.30 -4.28 -0.40
CA ASP A 45 -11.74 -4.36 -0.13
C ASP A 45 -12.14 -3.62 1.16
N GLU A 46 -11.29 -3.70 2.18
CA GLU A 46 -11.49 -3.01 3.47
C GLU A 46 -10.74 -1.66 3.56
N LEU A 47 -10.01 -1.26 2.51
CA LEU A 47 -9.20 -0.05 2.51
C LEU A 47 -10.08 1.19 2.42
N VAL A 48 -10.00 2.02 3.45
CA VAL A 48 -10.77 3.27 3.58
C VAL A 48 -9.95 4.47 3.09
N GLU A 49 -8.65 4.48 3.40
CA GLU A 49 -7.77 5.59 3.05
C GLU A 49 -6.42 5.11 2.54
N LEU A 50 -6.00 5.71 1.43
CA LEU A 50 -4.69 5.54 0.83
C LEU A 50 -4.00 6.91 0.74
N HIS A 51 -2.92 7.09 1.48
CA HIS A 51 -2.14 8.33 1.50
C HIS A 51 -0.66 8.03 1.23
N MET A 52 -0.23 8.22 -0.02
CA MET A 52 1.13 7.83 -0.45
C MET A 52 1.86 8.99 -1.14
N PRO A 53 2.16 10.08 -0.41
CA PRO A 53 2.82 11.25 -0.98
C PRO A 53 4.25 10.93 -1.44
N ASN A 54 4.66 11.59 -2.52
CA ASN A 54 6.00 11.45 -3.12
C ASN A 54 6.35 10.01 -3.54
N SER A 55 5.34 9.18 -3.83
CA SER A 55 5.53 7.81 -4.32
C SER A 55 5.82 7.78 -5.83
N ASN A 56 6.40 6.67 -6.30
CA ASN A 56 6.63 6.42 -7.71
C ASN A 56 5.44 5.76 -8.42
N ILE A 57 4.25 5.74 -7.79
CA ILE A 57 3.09 5.03 -8.32
C ILE A 57 2.61 5.68 -9.61
N GLU A 58 2.64 4.91 -10.70
CA GLU A 58 2.09 5.27 -12.00
C GLU A 58 0.69 4.67 -12.18
N GLN A 59 0.44 3.50 -11.57
CA GLN A 59 -0.84 2.80 -11.65
C GLN A 59 -1.18 2.15 -10.30
N LEU A 60 -2.35 2.45 -9.75
CA LEU A 60 -2.77 1.93 -8.44
C LEU A 60 -3.13 0.44 -8.48
N TRP A 61 -4.04 0.03 -9.36
CA TRP A 61 -4.39 -1.36 -9.60
C TRP A 61 -4.82 -1.57 -11.06
N TYR A 62 -4.81 -2.83 -11.50
CA TYR A 62 -5.52 -3.21 -12.72
C TYR A 62 -6.98 -3.41 -12.35
N GLY A 63 -7.85 -2.51 -12.82
CA GLY A 63 -9.29 -2.65 -12.58
C GLY A 63 -9.78 -3.97 -13.17
N HIS A 64 -10.33 -4.85 -12.33
CA HIS A 64 -11.09 -5.98 -12.82
C HIS A 64 -12.50 -5.49 -13.21
N LYS A 65 -12.93 -5.82 -14.43
CA LYS A 65 -14.25 -5.48 -14.97
C LYS A 65 -15.26 -6.55 -14.61
#